data_AF-S0GL23-F1
#
_entry.id   AF-S0GL23-F1
#
_cell.length_a   1.000
_cell.length_b   1.000
_cell.length_c   1.000
_cell.angle_alpha   90.00
_cell.angle_beta   90.00
_cell.angle_gamma   90.00
#
_symmetry.space_group_name_H-M   'P 1'
#
loop_
_entity.id
_entity.type
_entity.pdbx_description
1 polymer ?
#
loop_
_entity_poly.entity_id
_entity_poly.type
_entity_poly.pdbx_seq_one_letter_code
_entity_poly.pdbx_strand_id
1 'polypeptide(L)'
;MLQRKMLSFLFMMIFIPSVRAQWKDSTRFINKEHEFETTYNKISENKVYQMLRVPVPLFAISAITYGQGDKFRTLRNTHTPNFHYRYDDFLQYTPLLAVYGMKLGGVESRSSWPRMIVSNAFSATIMAATVNSMKYTIKRERPDGSKNNSFPSGHTATAFMAATIMHREYGLTRSPLYSIGGYTVATATAFSRQLNNRHWLSDVLAGAGIGILSTELGYFLADLIFKDKGLNLPDKLRESAPKGGRPSFLEFAVGYSIINGSIEVGKNIRLSSPGATNVSVKGGYFFNPYFGIGGEITALASPMAFDMSLYTGTTPSTKYDITRIHADPTGVFTFTAGPYFSLPVASKLLLGTKFQAGYSYLVKNEVEMDLQEKHPPYGTINNIAFMKGNGSSNYVLRTGISATGIVSRNLGIRMFVDYDYTFLKAPYEILTSLRDSQPVYGESHLSKHKIHYFTIGATVTALFW
;
A
#
# COMPACT_ATOMS: atom_id res chain seq x y z
N MET A 1 -19.51 56.85 -26.49
CA MET A 1 -18.30 56.23 -27.10
C MET A 1 -17.01 56.39 -26.27
N LEU A 2 -17.01 57.20 -25.19
CA LEU A 2 -15.82 57.43 -24.33
C LEU A 2 -15.64 56.38 -23.21
N GLN A 3 -16.71 55.74 -22.71
CA GLN A 3 -16.63 54.77 -21.61
C GLN A 3 -16.02 53.41 -21.99
N ARG A 4 -16.06 53.02 -23.27
CA ARG A 4 -15.53 51.73 -23.74
C ARG A 4 -14.00 51.73 -23.93
N LYS A 5 -13.38 52.91 -24.12
CA LYS A 5 -11.92 53.04 -24.26
C LYS A 5 -11.19 53.15 -22.91
N MET A 6 -11.86 53.62 -21.85
CA MET A 6 -11.28 53.66 -20.49
C MET A 6 -11.16 52.26 -19.85
N LEU A 7 -12.08 51.33 -20.15
CA LEU A 7 -12.06 49.99 -19.56
C LEU A 7 -10.91 49.12 -20.10
N SER A 8 -10.55 49.27 -21.37
CA SER A 8 -9.40 48.57 -21.97
C SER A 8 -8.06 49.10 -21.45
N PHE A 9 -7.96 50.38 -21.09
CA PHE A 9 -6.75 50.96 -20.50
C PHE A 9 -6.55 50.53 -19.04
N LEU A 10 -7.65 50.38 -18.28
CA LEU A 10 -7.62 49.86 -16.91
C LEU A 10 -7.25 48.37 -16.86
N PHE A 11 -7.70 47.58 -17.84
CA PHE A 11 -7.36 46.15 -17.95
C PHE A 11 -5.89 45.93 -18.34
N MET A 12 -5.31 46.82 -19.14
CA MET A 12 -3.90 46.77 -19.52
C MET A 12 -2.97 47.17 -18.36
N MET A 13 -3.41 48.09 -17.48
CA MET A 13 -2.64 48.49 -16.27
C MET A 13 -2.63 47.46 -15.14
N ILE A 14 -3.57 46.50 -15.11
CA ILE A 14 -3.59 45.41 -14.12
C ILE A 14 -2.72 44.21 -14.57
N PHE A 15 -2.43 44.09 -15.88
CA PHE A 15 -1.60 43.01 -16.43
C PHE A 15 -0.09 43.33 -16.47
N ILE A 16 0.31 44.60 -16.44
CA ILE A 16 1.74 44.97 -16.49
C ILE A 16 2.49 44.74 -15.16
N PRO A 17 1.91 44.97 -13.96
CA PRO A 17 2.59 44.69 -12.69
C PRO A 17 2.69 43.19 -12.39
N SER A 18 1.72 42.38 -12.84
CA SER A 18 1.68 40.93 -12.63
C SER A 18 2.76 40.22 -13.46
N VAL A 19 3.07 40.71 -14.66
CA VAL A 19 4.21 40.20 -15.44
C VAL A 19 5.53 40.53 -14.74
N ARG A 20 5.78 41.76 -14.27
CA ARG A 20 7.03 42.12 -13.55
C ARG A 20 7.19 41.44 -12.18
N ALA A 21 6.11 41.23 -11.44
CA ALA A 21 6.12 40.43 -10.21
C ALA A 21 6.45 38.96 -10.53
N GLN A 22 5.90 38.42 -11.62
CA GLN A 22 6.22 37.09 -12.11
C GLN A 22 7.69 36.96 -12.51
N TRP A 23 8.36 37.95 -13.13
CA TRP A 23 9.81 37.87 -13.43
C TRP A 23 10.70 37.90 -12.17
N LYS A 24 10.33 38.68 -11.15
CA LYS A 24 11.08 38.79 -9.88
C LYS A 24 10.88 37.56 -8.98
N ASP A 25 9.71 36.91 -9.05
CA ASP A 25 9.46 35.61 -8.41
C ASP A 25 10.05 34.45 -9.22
N SER A 26 10.01 34.50 -10.56
CA SER A 26 10.61 33.46 -11.42
C SER A 26 12.12 33.34 -11.17
N THR A 27 12.83 34.45 -11.03
CA THR A 27 14.29 34.44 -10.74
C THR A 27 14.60 33.90 -9.33
N ARG A 28 13.74 34.17 -8.34
CA ARG A 28 13.84 33.54 -7.00
C ARG A 28 13.48 32.05 -7.02
N PHE A 29 12.50 31.65 -7.83
CA PHE A 29 12.10 30.26 -8.01
C PHE A 29 13.19 29.46 -8.73
N ILE A 30 13.78 30.01 -9.79
CA ILE A 30 14.91 29.42 -10.53
C ILE A 30 16.14 29.25 -9.61
N ASN A 31 16.48 30.26 -8.80
CA ASN A 31 17.59 30.14 -7.86
C ASN A 31 17.34 29.09 -6.76
N LYS A 32 16.12 29.01 -6.21
CA LYS A 32 15.73 27.96 -5.25
C LYS A 32 15.69 26.57 -5.88
N GLU A 33 15.24 26.45 -7.12
CA GLU A 33 15.25 25.20 -7.88
C GLU A 33 16.69 24.73 -8.08
N HIS A 34 17.62 25.63 -8.44
CA HIS A 34 19.03 25.32 -8.59
C HIS A 34 19.72 24.92 -7.27
N GLU A 35 19.42 25.60 -6.16
CA GLU A 35 19.98 25.29 -4.83
C GLU A 35 19.46 23.95 -4.30
N PHE A 36 18.15 23.70 -4.45
CA PHE A 36 17.52 22.42 -4.11
C PHE A 36 18.08 21.28 -4.96
N GLU A 37 18.19 21.45 -6.29
CA GLU A 37 18.75 20.43 -7.18
C GLU A 37 20.19 20.08 -6.82
N THR A 38 21.02 21.08 -6.50
CA THR A 38 22.43 20.86 -6.15
C THR A 38 22.56 20.07 -4.85
N THR A 39 21.79 20.47 -3.82
CA THR A 39 21.80 19.79 -2.52
C THR A 39 21.24 18.38 -2.62
N TYR A 40 20.13 18.21 -3.34
CA TYR A 40 19.51 16.90 -3.53
C TYR A 40 20.40 15.97 -4.36
N ASN A 41 21.05 16.46 -5.41
CA ASN A 41 21.97 15.65 -6.23
C ASN A 41 23.13 15.11 -5.39
N LYS A 42 23.75 15.97 -4.57
CA LYS A 42 24.82 15.59 -3.64
C LYS A 42 24.40 14.49 -2.67
N ILE A 43 23.17 14.56 -2.14
CA ILE A 43 22.63 13.51 -1.27
C ILE A 43 22.34 12.23 -2.06
N SER A 44 21.75 12.37 -3.25
CA SER A 44 21.29 11.23 -4.06
C SER A 44 22.43 10.39 -4.66
N GLU A 45 23.59 11.00 -4.91
CA GLU A 45 24.78 10.33 -5.45
C GLU A 45 25.61 9.61 -4.39
N ASN A 46 25.29 9.78 -3.10
CA ASN A 46 25.97 9.09 -2.02
C ASN A 46 25.65 7.58 -2.06
N LYS A 47 26.68 6.73 -2.07
CA LYS A 47 26.53 5.26 -2.05
C LYS A 47 25.66 4.76 -0.90
N VAL A 48 25.79 5.35 0.30
CA VAL A 48 24.97 4.97 1.46
C VAL A 48 23.50 5.30 1.20
N TYR A 49 23.22 6.48 0.62
CA TYR A 49 21.87 6.84 0.23
C TYR A 49 21.31 5.88 -0.82
N GLN A 50 22.07 5.56 -1.87
CA GLN A 50 21.64 4.62 -2.92
C GLN A 50 21.26 3.24 -2.37
N MET A 51 21.97 2.73 -1.35
CA MET A 51 21.63 1.46 -0.69
C MET A 51 20.39 1.57 0.20
N LEU A 52 20.22 2.71 0.90
CA LEU A 52 19.15 2.91 1.88
C LEU A 52 17.84 3.45 1.31
N ARG A 53 17.85 3.96 0.08
CA ARG A 53 16.73 4.69 -0.51
C ARG A 53 15.43 3.88 -0.67
N VAL A 54 15.53 2.56 -0.81
CA VAL A 54 14.37 1.64 -0.87
C VAL A 54 14.08 0.99 0.48
N PRO A 55 15.08 0.43 1.19
CA PRO A 55 14.85 -0.25 2.45
C PRO A 55 14.30 0.66 3.56
N VAL A 56 14.78 1.90 3.67
CA VAL A 56 14.36 2.82 4.76
C VAL A 56 12.85 3.12 4.71
N PRO A 57 12.26 3.52 3.58
CA PRO A 57 10.80 3.64 3.47
C PRO A 57 10.05 2.37 3.84
N LEU A 58 10.52 1.19 3.39
CA LEU A 58 9.89 -0.09 3.73
C LEU A 58 9.93 -0.37 5.24
N PHE A 59 11.05 -0.09 5.90
CA PHE A 59 11.17 -0.20 7.35
C PHE A 59 10.30 0.79 8.09
N ALA A 60 10.20 2.03 7.62
CA ALA A 60 9.33 3.04 8.20
C ALA A 60 7.86 2.60 8.13
N ILE A 61 7.39 2.15 6.96
CA ILE A 61 6.01 1.66 6.78
C ILE A 61 5.79 0.39 7.62
N SER A 62 6.76 -0.51 7.67
CA SER A 62 6.70 -1.69 8.56
C SER A 62 6.51 -1.29 10.02
N ALA A 63 7.28 -0.30 10.51
CA ALA A 63 7.20 0.16 11.89
C ALA A 63 5.82 0.78 12.18
N ILE A 64 5.31 1.64 11.28
CA ILE A 64 3.99 2.28 11.40
C ILE A 64 2.86 1.24 11.41
N THR A 65 2.99 0.18 10.61
CA THR A 65 1.97 -0.87 10.48
C THR A 65 2.12 -2.02 11.48
N TYR A 66 3.17 -2.03 12.31
CA TYR A 66 3.51 -3.16 13.18
C TYR A 66 2.35 -3.58 14.09
N GLY A 67 1.69 -2.61 14.74
CA GLY A 67 0.55 -2.85 15.64
C GLY A 67 -0.82 -2.95 14.96
N GLN A 68 -0.91 -2.82 13.63
CA GLN A 68 -2.19 -2.77 12.90
C GLN A 68 -2.59 -4.13 12.31
N GLY A 69 -1.82 -5.19 12.57
CA GLY A 69 -1.97 -6.50 11.93
C GLY A 69 -3.33 -7.16 12.17
N ASP A 70 -3.87 -7.08 13.39
CA ASP A 70 -5.10 -7.79 13.79
C ASP A 70 -6.30 -7.42 12.93
N LYS A 71 -6.41 -6.15 12.54
CA LYS A 71 -7.49 -5.64 11.68
C LYS A 71 -7.56 -6.38 10.34
N PHE A 72 -6.41 -6.63 9.71
CA PHE A 72 -6.33 -7.35 8.44
C PHE A 72 -6.51 -8.86 8.59
N ARG A 73 -6.01 -9.44 9.70
CA ARG A 73 -6.21 -10.86 9.99
C ARG A 73 -7.69 -11.17 10.16
N THR A 74 -8.43 -10.39 10.95
CA THR A 74 -9.86 -10.62 11.17
C THR A 74 -10.59 -10.55 9.83
N LEU A 75 -10.38 -9.50 9.04
CA LEU A 75 -10.99 -9.38 7.72
C LEU A 75 -10.74 -10.56 6.78
N ARG A 76 -9.49 -11.02 6.72
CA ARG A 76 -9.11 -12.15 5.88
C ARG A 76 -9.70 -13.46 6.43
N ASN A 77 -9.71 -13.68 7.75
CA ASN A 77 -10.36 -14.83 8.40
C ASN A 77 -11.84 -14.89 8.11
N THR A 78 -12.55 -13.77 8.23
CA THR A 78 -14.00 -13.70 8.01
C THR A 78 -14.38 -14.01 6.55
N HIS A 79 -13.52 -13.65 5.57
CA HIS A 79 -13.91 -13.70 4.14
C HIS A 79 -13.18 -14.73 3.28
N THR A 80 -11.98 -15.13 3.69
CA THR A 80 -11.15 -16.12 3.00
C THR A 80 -10.55 -17.09 4.01
N PRO A 81 -11.39 -17.82 4.79
CA PRO A 81 -10.91 -18.70 5.85
C PRO A 81 -10.07 -19.87 5.31
N ASN A 82 -10.36 -20.33 4.08
CA ASN A 82 -9.76 -21.54 3.51
C ASN A 82 -8.53 -21.29 2.63
N PHE A 83 -7.99 -20.06 2.57
CA PHE A 83 -6.82 -19.77 1.73
C PHE A 83 -5.53 -20.35 2.35
N HIS A 84 -5.12 -21.53 1.89
CA HIS A 84 -3.91 -22.24 2.33
C HIS A 84 -3.20 -22.87 1.14
N TYR A 85 -2.42 -22.09 0.41
CA TYR A 85 -1.64 -22.59 -0.73
C TYR A 85 -0.14 -22.56 -0.41
N ARG A 86 0.63 -23.51 -0.97
CA ARG A 86 2.08 -23.65 -0.71
C ARG A 86 2.98 -23.21 -1.86
N TYR A 87 2.41 -22.65 -2.93
CA TYR A 87 3.19 -22.25 -4.12
C TYR A 87 4.26 -21.19 -3.79
N ASP A 88 4.03 -20.40 -2.76
CA ASP A 88 4.91 -19.37 -2.23
C ASP A 88 6.15 -19.91 -1.49
N ASP A 89 6.20 -21.21 -1.17
CA ASP A 89 7.43 -21.89 -0.71
C ASP A 89 8.44 -22.01 -1.87
N PHE A 90 7.96 -22.13 -3.11
CA PHE A 90 8.78 -22.26 -4.31
C PHE A 90 9.02 -20.91 -5.01
N LEU A 91 7.98 -20.06 -5.13
CA LEU A 91 8.07 -18.79 -5.87
C LEU A 91 9.18 -17.86 -5.36
N GLN A 92 9.54 -17.95 -4.08
CA GLN A 92 10.58 -17.10 -3.50
C GLN A 92 11.95 -17.28 -4.16
N TYR A 93 12.25 -18.46 -4.70
CA TYR A 93 13.53 -18.76 -5.33
C TYR A 93 13.51 -18.53 -6.85
N THR A 94 12.32 -18.34 -7.44
CA THR A 94 12.14 -18.21 -8.89
C THR A 94 13.01 -17.11 -9.51
N PRO A 95 13.12 -15.89 -8.95
CA PRO A 95 14.00 -14.88 -9.53
C PRO A 95 15.48 -15.32 -9.51
N LEU A 96 15.94 -15.97 -8.45
CA LEU A 96 17.33 -16.41 -8.34
C LEU A 96 17.62 -17.56 -9.31
N LEU A 97 16.70 -18.52 -9.43
CA LEU A 97 16.79 -19.60 -10.41
C LEU A 97 16.85 -19.05 -11.84
N ALA A 98 16.05 -18.03 -12.16
CA ALA A 98 16.10 -17.36 -13.45
C ALA A 98 17.44 -16.65 -13.68
N VAL A 99 18.04 -16.02 -12.65
CA VAL A 99 19.38 -15.41 -12.76
C VAL A 99 20.44 -16.43 -13.18
N TYR A 100 20.49 -17.57 -12.49
CA TYR A 100 21.43 -18.65 -12.81
C TYR A 100 21.11 -19.32 -14.15
N GLY A 101 19.85 -19.59 -14.43
CA GLY A 101 19.40 -20.20 -15.68
C GLY A 101 19.75 -19.36 -16.90
N MET A 102 19.53 -18.03 -16.83
CA MET A 102 19.92 -17.11 -17.89
C MET A 102 21.43 -17.11 -18.12
N LYS A 103 22.22 -17.11 -17.04
CA LYS A 103 23.69 -17.10 -17.13
C LYS A 103 24.23 -18.40 -17.74
N LEU A 104 23.66 -19.55 -17.34
CA LEU A 104 23.98 -20.86 -17.92
C LEU A 104 23.57 -20.94 -19.39
N GLY A 105 22.43 -20.33 -19.74
CA GLY A 105 21.95 -20.19 -21.12
C GLY A 105 22.73 -19.18 -21.97
N GLY A 106 23.86 -18.65 -21.48
CA GLY A 106 24.73 -17.74 -22.22
C GLY A 106 24.31 -16.27 -22.24
N VAL A 107 23.27 -15.89 -21.48
CA VAL A 107 22.92 -14.47 -21.31
C VAL A 107 23.98 -13.82 -20.42
N GLU A 108 24.82 -13.00 -21.02
CA GLU A 108 25.85 -12.28 -20.28
C GLU A 108 25.22 -11.29 -19.27
N SER A 109 25.67 -11.40 -18.03
CA SER A 109 25.23 -10.60 -16.88
C SER A 109 26.28 -9.57 -16.48
N ARG A 110 25.94 -8.67 -15.54
CA ARG A 110 26.86 -7.66 -14.98
C ARG A 110 28.21 -8.24 -14.56
N SER A 111 28.16 -9.36 -13.83
CA SER A 111 29.31 -9.90 -13.12
C SER A 111 29.83 -11.19 -13.79
N SER A 112 31.11 -11.49 -13.70
CA SER A 112 31.67 -12.82 -13.98
C SER A 112 31.10 -13.88 -13.01
N TRP A 113 31.24 -15.17 -13.32
CA TRP A 113 30.78 -16.26 -12.43
C TRP A 113 31.29 -16.15 -10.99
N PRO A 114 32.62 -15.99 -10.75
CA PRO A 114 33.14 -15.87 -9.38
C PRO A 114 32.58 -14.65 -8.64
N ARG A 115 32.56 -13.48 -9.31
CA ARG A 115 32.05 -12.25 -8.70
C ARG A 115 30.58 -12.38 -8.34
N MET A 116 29.74 -12.91 -9.23
CA MET A 116 28.31 -13.10 -8.98
C MET A 116 28.07 -14.07 -7.81
N ILE A 117 28.81 -15.19 -7.75
CA ILE A 117 28.68 -16.17 -6.67
C ILE A 117 29.05 -15.53 -5.33
N VAL A 118 30.16 -14.77 -5.27
CA VAL A 118 30.59 -14.10 -4.03
C VAL A 118 29.58 -13.02 -3.61
N SER A 119 29.09 -12.19 -4.54
CA SER A 119 28.03 -11.22 -4.25
C SER A 119 26.80 -11.90 -3.66
N ASN A 120 26.30 -12.95 -4.33
CA ASN A 120 25.11 -13.68 -3.90
C ASN A 120 25.33 -14.36 -2.54
N ALA A 121 26.52 -14.89 -2.28
CA ALA A 121 26.86 -15.51 -1.00
C ALA A 121 26.85 -14.49 0.15
N PHE A 122 27.44 -13.31 -0.04
CA PHE A 122 27.36 -12.24 0.96
C PHE A 122 25.92 -11.78 1.17
N SER A 123 25.16 -11.57 0.08
CA SER A 123 23.75 -11.17 0.18
C SER A 123 22.91 -12.17 0.95
N ALA A 124 23.03 -13.46 0.64
CA ALA A 124 22.32 -14.54 1.31
C ALA A 124 22.74 -14.68 2.78
N THR A 125 24.03 -14.57 3.07
CA THR A 125 24.56 -14.68 4.44
C THR A 125 24.06 -13.54 5.31
N ILE A 126 24.14 -12.28 4.84
CA ILE A 126 23.66 -11.11 5.58
C ILE A 126 22.14 -11.23 5.79
N MET A 127 21.38 -11.56 4.75
CA MET A 127 19.93 -11.71 4.83
C MET A 127 19.54 -12.79 5.85
N ALA A 128 20.15 -13.98 5.74
CA ALA A 128 19.87 -15.09 6.63
C ALA A 128 20.26 -14.76 8.09
N ALA A 129 21.42 -14.15 8.31
CA ALA A 129 21.85 -13.75 9.64
C ALA A 129 20.89 -12.74 10.26
N THR A 130 20.52 -11.67 9.53
CA THR A 130 19.59 -10.65 10.01
C THR A 130 18.20 -11.22 10.29
N VAL A 131 17.62 -11.97 9.35
CA VAL A 131 16.26 -12.53 9.51
C VAL A 131 16.21 -13.52 10.67
N ASN A 132 17.16 -14.45 10.75
CA ASN A 132 17.14 -15.46 11.82
C ASN A 132 17.38 -14.80 13.17
N SER A 133 18.34 -13.88 13.29
CA SER A 133 18.59 -13.16 14.54
C SER A 133 17.34 -12.45 15.03
N MET A 134 16.66 -11.69 14.15
CA MET A 134 15.42 -11.01 14.50
C MET A 134 14.29 -11.98 14.88
N LYS A 135 14.15 -13.11 14.19
CA LYS A 135 13.15 -14.14 14.52
C LYS A 135 13.35 -14.71 15.91
N TYR A 136 14.59 -15.02 16.26
CA TYR A 136 14.94 -15.59 17.57
C TYR A 136 14.87 -14.55 18.71
N THR A 137 15.05 -13.26 18.41
CA THR A 137 14.98 -12.18 19.41
C THR A 137 13.54 -11.67 19.62
N ILE A 138 12.81 -11.37 18.54
CA ILE A 138 11.49 -10.70 18.61
C ILE A 138 10.37 -11.70 18.92
N LYS A 139 10.47 -12.94 18.43
CA LYS A 139 9.53 -14.04 18.70
C LYS A 139 8.05 -13.68 18.52
N ARG A 140 7.74 -12.86 17.51
CA ARG A 140 6.36 -12.44 17.22
C ARG A 140 5.51 -13.65 16.80
N GLU A 141 4.34 -13.81 17.40
CA GLU A 141 3.36 -14.82 17.00
C GLU A 141 2.83 -14.58 15.58
N ARG A 142 2.64 -15.66 14.82
CA ARG A 142 2.07 -15.61 13.48
C ARG A 142 0.57 -15.31 13.53
N PRO A 143 0.00 -14.72 12.46
CA PRO A 143 -1.44 -14.49 12.40
C PRO A 143 -2.27 -15.78 12.59
N ASP A 144 -1.78 -16.93 12.15
CA ASP A 144 -2.39 -18.27 12.32
C ASP A 144 -2.17 -18.92 13.70
N GLY A 145 -1.44 -18.28 14.62
CA GLY A 145 -1.10 -18.85 15.93
C GLY A 145 -0.15 -20.06 15.89
N SER A 146 0.38 -20.42 14.71
CA SER A 146 1.13 -21.68 14.57
C SER A 146 2.50 -21.66 15.23
N LYS A 147 3.20 -20.51 15.22
CA LYS A 147 4.58 -20.35 15.71
C LYS A 147 4.89 -18.91 16.11
N ASN A 148 5.87 -18.76 17.01
CA ASN A 148 6.44 -17.47 17.45
C ASN A 148 7.68 -17.07 16.63
N ASN A 149 7.53 -17.00 15.31
CA ASN A 149 8.60 -16.60 14.40
C ASN A 149 8.08 -15.83 13.18
N SER A 150 7.09 -14.96 13.38
CA SER A 150 6.47 -14.19 12.31
C SER A 150 7.42 -13.10 11.77
N PHE A 151 7.94 -12.23 12.64
CA PHE A 151 8.73 -11.08 12.21
C PHE A 151 10.24 -11.39 12.08
N PRO A 152 10.93 -10.89 11.05
CA PRO A 152 10.41 -10.43 9.75
C PRO A 152 10.10 -11.62 8.83
N SER A 153 9.40 -11.42 7.72
CA SER A 153 9.11 -12.51 6.78
C SER A 153 10.37 -13.00 6.05
N GLY A 154 10.83 -14.22 6.35
CA GLY A 154 12.00 -14.81 5.70
C GLY A 154 11.77 -15.17 4.24
N HIS A 155 10.54 -15.57 3.88
CA HIS A 155 10.21 -15.87 2.50
C HIS A 155 10.22 -14.61 1.63
N THR A 156 9.64 -13.52 2.18
CA THR A 156 9.68 -12.22 1.51
C THR A 156 11.12 -11.70 1.40
N ALA A 157 11.93 -11.83 2.45
CA ALA A 157 13.34 -11.43 2.40
C ALA A 157 14.13 -12.19 1.34
N THR A 158 13.92 -13.49 1.22
CA THR A 158 14.55 -14.33 0.19
C THR A 158 14.11 -13.91 -1.22
N ALA A 159 12.81 -13.70 -1.43
CA ALA A 159 12.26 -13.32 -2.73
C ALA A 159 12.73 -11.94 -3.19
N PHE A 160 12.74 -10.95 -2.29
CA PHE A 160 13.22 -9.60 -2.60
C PHE A 160 14.75 -9.54 -2.75
N MET A 161 15.51 -10.37 -2.02
CA MET A 161 16.94 -10.54 -2.26
C MET A 161 17.18 -11.10 -3.67
N ALA A 162 16.50 -12.19 -4.03
CA ALA A 162 16.57 -12.81 -5.35
C ALA A 162 16.20 -11.84 -6.48
N ALA A 163 15.12 -11.07 -6.30
CA ALA A 163 14.71 -10.04 -7.26
C ALA A 163 15.74 -8.91 -7.38
N THR A 164 16.37 -8.50 -6.28
CA THR A 164 17.40 -7.45 -6.28
C THR A 164 18.70 -7.94 -6.94
N ILE A 165 19.05 -9.22 -6.77
CA ILE A 165 20.15 -9.85 -7.51
C ILE A 165 19.86 -9.81 -9.02
N MET A 166 18.64 -10.18 -9.44
CA MET A 166 18.23 -10.09 -10.85
C MET A 166 18.28 -8.66 -11.38
N HIS A 167 17.86 -7.69 -10.58
CA HIS A 167 17.94 -6.27 -10.90
C HIS A 167 19.40 -5.82 -11.12
N ARG A 168 20.33 -6.22 -10.25
CA ARG A 168 21.75 -5.90 -10.36
C ARG A 168 22.44 -6.59 -11.53
N GLU A 169 22.12 -7.86 -11.80
CA GLU A 169 22.78 -8.63 -12.86
C GLU A 169 22.27 -8.32 -14.27
N TYR A 170 20.97 -8.08 -14.43
CA TYR A 170 20.32 -7.92 -15.74
C TYR A 170 19.44 -6.67 -15.85
N GLY A 171 18.85 -6.23 -14.74
CA GLY A 171 17.96 -5.07 -14.72
C GLY A 171 18.63 -3.76 -15.13
N LEU A 172 19.77 -3.46 -14.52
CA LEU A 172 20.54 -2.24 -14.75
C LEU A 172 21.40 -2.29 -16.03
N THR A 173 21.76 -3.49 -16.47
CA THR A 173 22.73 -3.72 -17.55
C THR A 173 22.07 -4.06 -18.90
N ARG A 174 20.94 -4.77 -18.89
CA ARG A 174 20.26 -5.26 -20.10
C ARG A 174 18.91 -4.60 -20.32
N SER A 175 17.96 -4.80 -19.41
CA SER A 175 16.60 -4.29 -19.58
C SER A 175 15.87 -4.13 -18.24
N PRO A 176 15.14 -3.02 -18.01
CA PRO A 176 14.29 -2.86 -16.85
C PRO A 176 13.26 -3.98 -16.67
N LEU A 177 12.84 -4.66 -17.75
CA LEU A 177 11.87 -5.74 -17.71
C LEU A 177 12.27 -6.90 -16.79
N TYR A 178 13.57 -7.19 -16.67
CA TYR A 178 14.06 -8.20 -15.72
C TYR A 178 13.76 -7.78 -14.27
N SER A 179 13.92 -6.50 -13.96
CA SER A 179 13.60 -5.96 -12.63
C SER A 179 12.11 -6.06 -12.35
N ILE A 180 11.28 -5.69 -13.33
CA ILE A 180 9.82 -5.78 -13.23
C ILE A 180 9.43 -7.24 -12.95
N GLY A 181 9.87 -8.19 -13.79
CA GLY A 181 9.56 -9.60 -13.61
C GLY A 181 9.99 -10.15 -12.25
N GLY A 182 11.24 -9.86 -11.84
CA GLY A 182 11.77 -10.29 -10.54
C GLY A 182 10.95 -9.75 -9.36
N TYR A 183 10.69 -8.44 -9.33
CA TYR A 183 9.92 -7.82 -8.25
C TYR A 183 8.42 -8.16 -8.29
N THR A 184 7.85 -8.45 -9.46
CA THR A 184 6.47 -8.98 -9.57
C THR A 184 6.35 -10.32 -8.88
N VAL A 185 7.28 -11.26 -9.11
CA VAL A 185 7.27 -12.57 -8.45
C VAL A 185 7.52 -12.44 -6.94
N ALA A 186 8.44 -11.55 -6.54
CA ALA A 186 8.70 -11.29 -5.12
C ALA A 186 7.47 -10.71 -4.40
N THR A 187 6.79 -9.77 -5.05
CA THR A 187 5.53 -9.18 -4.58
C THR A 187 4.41 -10.22 -4.48
N ALA A 188 4.28 -11.11 -5.47
CA ALA A 188 3.30 -12.19 -5.43
C ALA A 188 3.56 -13.14 -4.23
N THR A 189 4.82 -13.44 -3.96
CA THR A 189 5.24 -14.22 -2.77
C THR A 189 4.85 -13.49 -1.48
N ALA A 190 5.17 -12.20 -1.37
CA ALA A 190 4.80 -11.35 -0.24
C ALA A 190 3.28 -11.34 0.04
N PHE A 191 2.48 -11.15 -1.01
CA PHE A 191 1.03 -11.12 -0.90
C PHE A 191 0.45 -12.48 -0.49
N SER A 192 0.93 -13.57 -1.11
CA SER A 192 0.52 -14.93 -0.76
C SER A 192 0.81 -15.26 0.72
N ARG A 193 1.96 -14.82 1.26
CA ARG A 193 2.32 -15.02 2.67
C ARG A 193 1.35 -14.33 3.64
N GLN A 194 0.81 -13.17 3.25
CA GLN A 194 -0.20 -12.47 4.03
C GLN A 194 -1.56 -13.18 3.93
N LEU A 195 -1.97 -13.60 2.72
CA LEU A 195 -3.22 -14.35 2.51
C LEU A 195 -3.23 -15.69 3.27
N ASN A 196 -2.08 -16.38 3.33
CA ASN A 196 -1.90 -17.64 4.07
C ASN A 196 -1.72 -17.47 5.60
N ASN A 197 -1.81 -16.25 6.15
CA ASN A 197 -1.64 -15.97 7.59
C ASN A 197 -0.31 -16.36 8.20
N ARG A 198 0.70 -16.44 7.34
CA ARG A 198 2.05 -16.77 7.78
C ARG A 198 2.72 -15.55 8.37
N HIS A 199 2.34 -14.35 7.90
CA HIS A 199 3.01 -13.10 8.24
C HIS A 199 2.05 -11.91 8.25
N TRP A 200 2.27 -10.97 9.16
CA TRP A 200 1.61 -9.66 9.16
C TRP A 200 2.18 -8.78 8.04
N LEU A 201 1.41 -7.79 7.57
CA LEU A 201 1.87 -6.84 6.53
C LEU A 201 3.23 -6.20 6.88
N SER A 202 3.41 -5.78 8.13
CA SER A 202 4.67 -5.24 8.63
C SER A 202 5.84 -6.23 8.48
N ASP A 203 5.60 -7.52 8.74
CA ASP A 203 6.64 -8.54 8.64
C ASP A 203 7.09 -8.72 7.18
N VAL A 204 6.14 -8.65 6.25
CA VAL A 204 6.36 -8.73 4.81
C VAL A 204 7.17 -7.51 4.33
N LEU A 205 6.77 -6.30 4.73
CA LEU A 205 7.49 -5.06 4.39
C LEU A 205 8.91 -5.02 4.95
N ALA A 206 9.10 -5.39 6.22
CA ALA A 206 10.43 -5.52 6.82
C ALA A 206 11.27 -6.59 6.10
N GLY A 207 10.66 -7.73 5.76
CA GLY A 207 11.33 -8.78 4.98
C GLY A 207 11.83 -8.25 3.64
N ALA A 208 10.98 -7.54 2.89
CA ALA A 208 11.35 -6.93 1.61
C ALA A 208 12.53 -5.94 1.76
N GLY A 209 12.48 -5.07 2.78
CA GLY A 209 13.56 -4.12 3.09
C GLY A 209 14.88 -4.82 3.41
N ILE A 210 14.86 -5.87 4.25
CA ILE A 210 16.06 -6.66 4.57
C ILE A 210 16.62 -7.32 3.32
N GLY A 211 15.79 -7.98 2.50
CA GLY A 211 16.25 -8.65 1.29
C GLY A 211 16.95 -7.72 0.30
N ILE A 212 16.38 -6.54 0.07
CA ILE A 212 17.00 -5.49 -0.78
C ILE A 212 18.32 -5.03 -0.15
N LEU A 213 18.31 -4.62 1.13
CA LEU A 213 19.48 -4.06 1.79
C LEU A 213 20.64 -5.07 1.89
N SER A 214 20.35 -6.33 2.21
CA SER A 214 21.36 -7.39 2.23
C SER A 214 21.98 -7.62 0.86
N THR A 215 21.19 -7.48 -0.21
CA THR A 215 21.71 -7.57 -1.57
C THR A 215 22.66 -6.42 -1.88
N GLU A 216 22.22 -5.20 -1.59
CA GLU A 216 23.02 -3.98 -1.75
C GLU A 216 24.36 -4.06 -0.99
N LEU A 217 24.34 -4.52 0.27
CA LEU A 217 25.54 -4.74 1.06
C LEU A 217 26.42 -5.86 0.50
N GLY A 218 25.83 -6.97 0.03
CA GLY A 218 26.60 -8.07 -0.55
C GLY A 218 27.33 -7.67 -1.83
N TYR A 219 26.67 -6.90 -2.70
CA TYR A 219 27.30 -6.32 -3.89
C TYR A 219 28.36 -5.29 -3.53
N PHE A 220 28.12 -4.46 -2.51
CA PHE A 220 29.13 -3.52 -2.02
C PHE A 220 30.40 -4.23 -1.53
N LEU A 221 30.27 -5.29 -0.73
CA LEU A 221 31.40 -6.07 -0.24
C LEU A 221 32.14 -6.78 -1.37
N ALA A 222 31.42 -7.37 -2.32
CA ALA A 222 32.03 -7.98 -3.49
C ALA A 222 32.74 -6.95 -4.37
N ASP A 223 32.17 -5.76 -4.56
CA ASP A 223 32.78 -4.67 -5.31
C ASP A 223 34.05 -4.15 -4.61
N LEU A 224 34.13 -4.18 -3.27
CA LEU A 224 35.37 -3.88 -2.54
C LEU A 224 36.48 -4.92 -2.77
N ILE A 225 36.11 -6.21 -2.82
CA ILE A 225 37.06 -7.32 -3.01
C ILE A 225 37.56 -7.40 -4.45
N PHE A 226 36.64 -7.37 -5.41
CA PHE A 226 36.94 -7.55 -6.83
C PHE A 226 37.29 -6.25 -7.55
N LYS A 227 36.97 -5.08 -6.98
CA LYS A 227 37.11 -3.77 -7.65
C LYS A 227 36.46 -3.84 -9.04
N ASP A 228 37.21 -3.58 -10.11
CA ASP A 228 36.72 -3.66 -11.48
C ASP A 228 36.88 -5.05 -12.12
N LYS A 229 37.57 -5.98 -11.45
CA LYS A 229 37.82 -7.32 -12.00
C LYS A 229 36.52 -8.11 -12.12
N GLY A 230 36.28 -8.67 -13.31
CA GLY A 230 35.11 -9.49 -13.57
C GLY A 230 33.78 -8.72 -13.58
N LEU A 231 33.81 -7.42 -13.90
CA LEU A 231 32.65 -6.71 -14.45
C LEU A 231 32.64 -6.90 -15.96
N ASN A 232 31.57 -7.52 -16.47
CA ASN A 232 31.40 -7.73 -17.91
C ASN A 232 30.64 -6.57 -18.55
N LEU A 233 29.63 -6.03 -17.83
CA LEU A 233 28.76 -4.97 -18.33
C LEU A 233 28.73 -3.79 -17.36
N PRO A 234 28.92 -2.55 -17.85
CA PRO A 234 28.63 -1.35 -17.07
C PRO A 234 27.11 -1.17 -16.91
N ASP A 235 26.69 -0.50 -15.84
CA ASP A 235 25.29 -0.14 -15.64
C ASP A 235 24.85 0.84 -16.76
N LYS A 236 23.91 0.41 -17.63
CA LYS A 236 23.50 1.18 -18.82
C LYS A 236 22.42 2.22 -18.52
N LEU A 237 21.72 2.10 -17.38
CA LEU A 237 20.66 3.02 -17.00
C LEU A 237 21.23 4.19 -16.21
N ARG A 238 21.20 5.39 -16.81
CA ARG A 238 21.43 6.66 -16.06
C ARG A 238 20.51 6.68 -14.84
N GLU A 239 21.05 7.00 -13.67
CA GLU A 239 20.26 7.11 -12.43
C GLU A 239 19.30 8.31 -12.41
N SER A 240 19.46 9.28 -13.31
CA SER A 240 18.59 10.45 -13.41
C SER A 240 17.38 10.21 -14.31
N ALA A 241 16.22 10.67 -13.87
CA ALA A 241 15.02 10.73 -14.69
C ALA A 241 15.25 11.63 -15.92
N PRO A 242 14.79 11.22 -17.12
CA PRO A 242 14.83 12.09 -18.28
C PRO A 242 13.96 13.34 -18.06
N LYS A 243 14.54 14.53 -18.24
CA LYS A 243 13.80 15.79 -18.26
C LYS A 243 12.70 15.71 -19.33
N GLY A 244 11.44 15.93 -18.94
CA GLY A 244 10.30 15.81 -19.85
C GLY A 244 9.96 14.38 -20.26
N GLY A 245 10.37 13.37 -19.48
CA GLY A 245 9.93 11.99 -19.69
C GLY A 245 8.46 11.77 -19.27
N ARG A 246 7.91 10.61 -19.64
CA ARG A 246 6.54 10.20 -19.32
C ARG A 246 6.53 9.40 -18.02
N PRO A 247 6.10 9.92 -16.86
CA PRO A 247 6.26 9.24 -15.58
C PRO A 247 5.22 8.13 -15.37
N SER A 248 5.16 7.15 -16.28
CA SER A 248 4.32 5.96 -16.13
C SER A 248 4.79 5.19 -14.90
N PHE A 249 3.88 4.52 -14.19
CA PHE A 249 4.23 3.96 -12.89
C PHE A 249 3.43 2.72 -12.50
N LEU A 250 4.02 1.96 -11.57
CA LEU A 250 3.37 0.93 -10.78
C LEU A 250 3.81 1.13 -9.33
N GLU A 251 2.87 1.23 -8.40
CA GLU A 251 3.17 1.56 -7.00
C GLU A 251 2.36 0.73 -6.01
N PHE A 252 3.01 0.43 -4.88
CA PHE A 252 2.38 -0.15 -3.69
C PHE A 252 2.25 0.94 -2.64
N ALA A 253 1.04 1.12 -2.17
CA ALA A 253 0.63 2.22 -1.33
C ALA A 253 0.07 1.69 0.00
N VAL A 254 0.45 2.36 1.08
CA VAL A 254 -0.13 2.14 2.41
C VAL A 254 -0.57 3.50 2.94
N GLY A 255 -1.75 3.54 3.56
CA GLY A 255 -2.29 4.75 4.13
C GLY A 255 -3.22 4.50 5.31
N TYR A 256 -3.59 5.59 5.96
CA TYR A 256 -4.64 5.62 6.96
C TYR A 256 -5.78 6.48 6.44
N SER A 257 -6.97 5.91 6.41
CA SER A 257 -8.21 6.57 6.03
C SER A 257 -8.90 7.11 7.27
N ILE A 258 -9.13 8.42 7.30
CA ILE A 258 -9.99 9.07 8.28
C ILE A 258 -11.40 9.06 7.68
N ILE A 259 -12.29 8.25 8.26
CA ILE A 259 -13.65 8.07 7.76
C ILE A 259 -14.56 9.06 8.47
N ASN A 260 -15.06 10.04 7.71
CA ASN A 260 -16.04 11.00 8.21
C ASN A 260 -17.44 10.53 7.81
N GLY A 261 -18.17 10.02 8.80
CA GLY A 261 -19.54 9.55 8.64
C GLY A 261 -19.87 8.44 9.62
N SER A 262 -21.15 8.23 9.83
CA SER A 262 -21.68 7.10 10.59
C SER A 262 -22.72 6.38 9.75
N ILE A 263 -22.72 5.05 9.81
CA ILE A 263 -23.77 4.24 9.21
C ILE A 263 -24.87 4.11 10.25
N GLU A 264 -26.02 4.72 9.96
CA GLU A 264 -27.22 4.54 10.77
C GLU A 264 -27.98 3.31 10.26
N VAL A 265 -28.30 2.41 11.18
CA VAL A 265 -29.08 1.19 10.94
C VAL A 265 -30.39 1.33 11.71
N GLY A 266 -31.49 1.52 10.98
CA GLY A 266 -32.78 1.86 11.58
C GLY A 266 -32.74 3.18 12.35
N LYS A 267 -33.52 3.28 13.45
CA LYS A 267 -33.57 4.47 14.33
C LYS A 267 -32.64 4.39 15.55
N ASN A 268 -32.06 3.23 15.82
CA ASN A 268 -31.55 2.89 17.17
C ASN A 268 -30.07 2.50 17.20
N ILE A 269 -29.41 2.34 16.05
CA ILE A 269 -28.01 1.87 15.97
C ILE A 269 -27.21 2.79 15.09
N ARG A 270 -26.11 3.31 15.65
CA ARG A 270 -25.13 4.12 14.93
C ARG A 270 -23.78 3.42 14.96
N LEU A 271 -23.29 3.10 13.76
CA LEU A 271 -21.96 2.54 13.54
C LEU A 271 -21.02 3.67 13.14
N SER A 272 -19.92 3.83 13.86
CA SER A 272 -18.87 4.78 13.50
C SER A 272 -17.55 4.05 13.32
N SER A 273 -16.66 4.61 12.51
CA SER A 273 -15.29 4.12 12.38
C SER A 273 -14.33 5.19 12.89
N PRO A 274 -13.39 4.85 13.80
CA PRO A 274 -12.31 5.76 14.18
C PRO A 274 -11.26 5.96 13.07
N GLY A 275 -11.45 5.30 11.92
CA GLY A 275 -10.55 5.31 10.77
C GLY A 275 -10.14 3.89 10.36
N ALA A 276 -9.53 3.77 9.19
CA ALA A 276 -9.26 2.49 8.55
C ALA A 276 -7.85 2.43 7.97
N THR A 277 -7.26 1.24 7.94
CA THR A 277 -5.97 1.05 7.27
C THR A 277 -6.22 0.73 5.80
N ASN A 278 -5.49 1.42 4.92
CA ASN A 278 -5.59 1.32 3.47
C ASN A 278 -4.33 0.65 2.92
N VAL A 279 -4.49 -0.35 2.07
CA VAL A 279 -3.42 -0.90 1.23
C VAL A 279 -3.90 -0.87 -0.21
N SER A 280 -3.08 -0.34 -1.10
CA SER A 280 -3.43 -0.22 -2.52
C SER A 280 -2.29 -0.58 -3.47
N VAL A 281 -2.67 -1.09 -4.63
CA VAL A 281 -1.81 -1.22 -5.81
C VAL A 281 -2.33 -0.24 -6.84
N LYS A 282 -1.47 0.68 -7.29
CA LYS A 282 -1.83 1.73 -8.24
C LYS A 282 -0.94 1.62 -9.47
N GLY A 283 -1.47 1.88 -10.64
CA GLY A 283 -0.72 1.84 -11.89
C GLY A 283 -1.24 2.84 -12.90
N GLY A 284 -0.35 3.46 -13.65
CA GLY A 284 -0.72 4.47 -14.64
C GLY A 284 0.25 4.55 -15.80
N TYR A 285 -0.29 4.82 -16.98
CA TYR A 285 0.45 5.08 -18.21
C TYR A 285 0.32 6.56 -18.58
N PHE A 286 1.46 7.25 -18.66
CA PHE A 286 1.54 8.65 -19.09
C PHE A 286 1.86 8.72 -20.58
N PHE A 287 0.98 9.38 -21.34
CA PHE A 287 1.18 9.61 -22.79
C PHE A 287 2.19 10.74 -23.04
N ASN A 288 2.24 11.69 -22.12
CA ASN A 288 3.17 12.82 -22.10
C ASN A 288 3.52 13.12 -20.62
N PRO A 289 4.41 14.07 -20.32
CA PRO A 289 4.82 14.35 -18.93
C PRO A 289 3.69 14.80 -18.00
N TYR A 290 2.56 15.24 -18.57
CA TYR A 290 1.49 15.91 -17.84
C TYR A 290 0.23 15.09 -17.69
N PHE A 291 -0.06 14.19 -18.62
CA PHE A 291 -1.32 13.46 -18.68
C PHE A 291 -1.11 11.96 -18.88
N GLY A 292 -1.85 11.19 -18.09
CA GLY A 292 -1.90 9.74 -18.16
C GLY A 292 -3.27 9.20 -17.77
N ILE A 293 -3.42 7.89 -17.96
CA ILE A 293 -4.57 7.13 -17.48
C ILE A 293 -4.08 6.00 -16.60
N GLY A 294 -4.85 5.63 -15.61
CA GLY A 294 -4.47 4.56 -14.70
C GLY A 294 -5.63 4.06 -13.87
N GLY A 295 -5.32 3.12 -13.00
CA GLY A 295 -6.26 2.58 -12.06
C GLY A 295 -5.59 2.09 -10.80
N GLU A 296 -6.40 1.81 -9.80
CA GLU A 296 -5.95 1.31 -8.53
C GLU A 296 -6.95 0.35 -7.90
N ILE A 297 -6.38 -0.67 -7.25
CA ILE A 297 -7.09 -1.64 -6.43
C ILE A 297 -6.74 -1.33 -4.99
N THR A 298 -7.75 -1.14 -4.16
CA THR A 298 -7.59 -0.74 -2.77
C THR A 298 -8.33 -1.72 -1.87
N ALA A 299 -7.64 -2.22 -0.84
CA ALA A 299 -8.23 -2.95 0.27
C ALA A 299 -8.20 -2.07 1.51
N LEU A 300 -9.36 -1.81 2.10
CA LEU A 300 -9.53 -0.99 3.28
C LEU A 300 -10.07 -1.84 4.43
N ALA A 301 -9.44 -1.67 5.60
CA ALA A 301 -9.73 -2.40 6.82
C ALA A 301 -10.15 -1.45 7.94
N SER A 302 -11.44 -1.43 8.27
CA SER A 302 -12.02 -0.48 9.23
C SER A 302 -12.57 -1.18 10.47
N PRO A 303 -12.02 -0.97 11.69
CA PRO A 303 -12.74 -1.31 12.91
C PRO A 303 -14.07 -0.56 12.98
N MET A 304 -15.08 -1.16 13.62
CA MET A 304 -16.36 -0.52 13.88
C MET A 304 -16.55 -0.29 15.38
N ALA A 305 -16.97 0.91 15.75
CA ALA A 305 -17.40 1.27 17.08
C ALA A 305 -18.92 1.45 17.09
N PHE A 306 -19.56 0.90 18.13
CA PHE A 306 -21.01 0.96 18.33
C PHE A 306 -21.32 2.04 19.35
N ASP A 307 -22.19 2.98 18.96
CA ASP A 307 -22.79 3.91 19.91
C ASP A 307 -24.16 3.37 20.32
N MET A 308 -24.26 2.99 21.60
CA MET A 308 -25.44 2.36 22.19
C MET A 308 -26.40 3.37 22.83
N SER A 309 -26.06 4.66 22.83
CA SER A 309 -26.89 5.73 23.42
C SER A 309 -28.27 5.88 22.77
N LEU A 310 -28.42 5.39 21.53
CA LEU A 310 -29.66 5.44 20.74
C LEU A 310 -30.50 4.16 20.87
N TYR A 311 -30.04 3.14 21.59
CA TYR A 311 -30.80 1.90 21.79
C TYR A 311 -31.96 2.13 22.78
N THR A 312 -33.11 2.52 22.24
CA THR A 312 -34.35 2.69 22.98
C THR A 312 -35.23 1.45 22.86
N GLY A 313 -34.84 0.37 23.53
CA GLY A 313 -35.83 -0.59 24.04
C GLY A 313 -35.83 -2.01 23.46
N THR A 314 -36.15 -2.91 24.39
CA THR A 314 -36.42 -4.35 24.34
C THR A 314 -35.28 -5.22 23.82
N THR A 315 -34.61 -5.89 24.77
CA THR A 315 -33.85 -7.12 24.53
C THR A 315 -34.65 -8.06 23.62
N PRO A 316 -34.00 -8.91 22.78
CA PRO A 316 -34.67 -9.83 21.84
C PRO A 316 -35.64 -10.84 22.50
N SER A 317 -35.72 -10.83 23.83
CA SER A 317 -36.56 -11.70 24.64
C SER A 317 -36.68 -11.12 26.06
N THR A 318 -37.84 -11.31 26.69
CA THR A 318 -38.06 -11.04 28.13
C THR A 318 -37.18 -11.89 29.04
N LYS A 319 -36.50 -12.90 28.51
CA LYS A 319 -35.66 -13.88 29.24
C LYS A 319 -34.18 -13.50 29.33
N TYR A 320 -33.67 -12.64 28.44
CA TYR A 320 -32.23 -12.36 28.33
C TYR A 320 -31.89 -10.87 28.47
N ASP A 321 -30.73 -10.57 29.04
CA ASP A 321 -30.03 -9.28 29.03
C ASP A 321 -28.89 -9.30 28.02
N ILE A 322 -28.62 -8.16 27.37
CA ILE A 322 -27.47 -8.01 26.47
C ILE A 322 -26.25 -7.62 27.32
N THR A 323 -25.21 -8.46 27.34
CA THR A 323 -24.00 -8.23 28.13
C THR A 323 -22.88 -7.61 27.31
N ARG A 324 -22.83 -7.88 26.00
CA ARG A 324 -21.81 -7.34 25.10
C ARG A 324 -22.33 -7.25 23.67
N ILE A 325 -21.91 -6.21 22.95
CA ILE A 325 -22.07 -6.11 21.50
C ILE A 325 -20.69 -5.88 20.91
N HIS A 326 -20.37 -6.61 19.85
CA HIS A 326 -19.15 -6.43 19.11
C HIS A 326 -19.41 -6.66 17.62
N ALA A 327 -18.61 -6.03 16.76
CA ALA A 327 -18.57 -6.42 15.35
C ALA A 327 -17.14 -6.56 14.89
N ASP A 328 -16.99 -7.44 13.92
CA ASP A 328 -15.75 -7.58 13.20
C ASP A 328 -15.42 -6.29 12.43
N PRO A 329 -14.12 -6.04 12.17
CA PRO A 329 -13.73 -4.98 11.26
C PRO A 329 -14.44 -5.16 9.91
N THR A 330 -14.90 -4.04 9.34
CA THR A 330 -15.49 -4.00 8.01
C THR A 330 -14.42 -3.87 6.95
N GLY A 331 -14.53 -4.71 5.91
CA GLY A 331 -13.66 -4.69 4.74
C GLY A 331 -14.31 -3.93 3.60
N VAL A 332 -13.52 -3.17 2.85
CA VAL A 332 -13.96 -2.56 1.60
C VAL A 332 -12.91 -2.80 0.53
N PHE A 333 -13.33 -3.38 -0.60
CA PHE A 333 -12.49 -3.53 -1.79
C PHE A 333 -12.93 -2.54 -2.85
N THR A 334 -12.02 -1.68 -3.29
CA THR A 334 -12.33 -0.62 -4.23
C THR A 334 -11.46 -0.77 -5.48
N PHE A 335 -12.09 -0.72 -6.64
CA PHE A 335 -11.44 -0.60 -7.94
C PHE A 335 -11.82 0.73 -8.58
N THR A 336 -10.84 1.57 -8.88
CA THR A 336 -11.05 2.85 -9.56
C THR A 336 -10.15 2.98 -10.77
N ALA A 337 -10.63 3.69 -11.79
CA ALA A 337 -9.84 4.03 -12.96
C ALA A 337 -10.15 5.47 -13.41
N GLY A 338 -9.19 6.11 -14.06
CA GLY A 338 -9.38 7.47 -14.56
C GLY A 338 -8.08 8.21 -14.89
N PRO A 339 -8.19 9.50 -15.23
CA PRO A 339 -7.05 10.33 -15.55
C PRO A 339 -6.14 10.62 -14.35
N TYR A 340 -4.83 10.63 -14.65
CA TYR A 340 -3.77 11.16 -13.82
C TYR A 340 -3.17 12.39 -14.49
N PHE A 341 -2.84 13.39 -13.68
CA PHE A 341 -2.14 14.58 -14.09
C PHE A 341 -0.84 14.72 -13.29
N SER A 342 0.24 15.11 -13.94
CA SER A 342 1.52 15.35 -13.29
C SER A 342 2.10 16.69 -13.72
N LEU A 343 2.79 17.35 -12.80
CA LEU A 343 3.48 18.60 -13.02
C LEU A 343 4.92 18.43 -12.50
N PRO A 344 5.92 18.33 -13.39
CA PRO A 344 7.32 18.29 -12.98
C PRO A 344 7.75 19.68 -12.50
N VAL A 345 7.89 19.84 -11.18
CA VAL A 345 8.25 21.13 -10.54
C VAL A 345 9.76 21.28 -10.39
N ALA A 346 10.50 20.16 -10.36
CA ALA A 346 11.96 20.12 -10.39
C ALA A 346 12.42 18.83 -11.08
N SER A 347 13.71 18.71 -11.43
CA SER A 347 14.24 17.52 -12.13
C SER A 347 13.93 16.18 -11.44
N LYS A 348 13.68 16.20 -10.12
CA LYS A 348 13.38 15.01 -9.31
C LYS A 348 12.13 15.16 -8.43
N LEU A 349 11.26 16.13 -8.71
CA LEU A 349 10.01 16.32 -7.96
C LEU A 349 8.83 16.47 -8.92
N LEU A 350 7.87 15.55 -8.81
CA LEU A 350 6.62 15.59 -9.54
C LEU A 350 5.49 15.89 -8.56
N LEU A 351 4.71 16.93 -8.82
CA LEU A 351 3.39 17.06 -8.20
C LEU A 351 2.38 16.33 -9.07
N GLY A 352 1.36 15.74 -8.46
CA GLY A 352 0.37 14.99 -9.19
C GLY A 352 -1.02 15.17 -8.61
N THR A 353 -2.01 15.09 -9.48
CA THR A 353 -3.42 14.99 -9.10
C THR A 353 -4.10 13.93 -9.95
N LYS A 354 -5.22 13.40 -9.48
CA LYS A 354 -5.98 12.36 -10.18
C LYS A 354 -7.47 12.60 -9.99
N PHE A 355 -8.24 12.12 -10.96
CA PHE A 355 -9.68 11.99 -10.83
C PHE A 355 -10.07 10.62 -11.34
N GLN A 356 -10.79 9.85 -10.53
CA GLN A 356 -11.14 8.48 -10.86
C GLN A 356 -12.56 8.16 -10.42
N ALA A 357 -13.17 7.22 -11.14
CA ALA A 357 -14.45 6.65 -10.79
C ALA A 357 -14.34 5.13 -10.83
N GLY A 358 -15.22 4.45 -10.09
CA GLY A 358 -15.27 3.00 -10.14
C GLY A 358 -16.23 2.41 -9.14
N TYR A 359 -15.90 1.19 -8.73
CA TYR A 359 -16.75 0.36 -7.90
C TYR A 359 -16.09 0.06 -6.56
N SER A 360 -16.88 0.11 -5.51
CA SER A 360 -16.49 -0.23 -4.15
C SER A 360 -17.39 -1.35 -3.64
N TYR A 361 -16.79 -2.50 -3.34
CA TYR A 361 -17.47 -3.64 -2.77
C TYR A 361 -17.32 -3.62 -1.26
N LEU A 362 -18.43 -3.37 -0.57
CA LEU A 362 -18.52 -3.56 0.88
C LEU A 362 -18.58 -5.06 1.13
N VAL A 363 -17.65 -5.56 1.92
CA VAL A 363 -17.63 -6.97 2.27
C VAL A 363 -18.65 -7.23 3.39
N LYS A 364 -19.26 -8.43 3.37
CA LYS A 364 -20.24 -8.87 4.37
C LYS A 364 -19.68 -8.61 5.78
N ASN A 365 -20.54 -8.19 6.71
CA ASN A 365 -20.13 -8.06 8.10
C ASN A 365 -21.27 -8.45 9.02
N GLU A 366 -20.95 -9.03 10.18
CA GLU A 366 -21.92 -9.43 11.18
C GLU A 366 -21.66 -8.65 12.47
N VAL A 367 -22.74 -8.18 13.07
CA VAL A 367 -22.74 -7.60 14.41
C VAL A 367 -23.22 -8.68 15.35
N GLU A 368 -22.37 -9.06 16.28
CA GLU A 368 -22.62 -10.10 17.26
C GLU A 368 -22.94 -9.50 18.63
N MET A 369 -23.80 -10.19 19.37
CA MET A 369 -24.12 -9.86 20.75
C MET A 369 -24.02 -11.10 21.64
N ASP A 370 -23.63 -10.85 22.88
CA ASP A 370 -23.66 -11.84 23.96
C ASP A 370 -24.88 -11.56 24.83
N LEU A 371 -25.61 -12.62 25.15
CA LEU A 371 -26.81 -12.60 25.96
C LEU A 371 -26.60 -13.39 27.24
N GLN A 372 -27.21 -12.93 28.33
CA GLN A 372 -27.26 -13.63 29.61
C GLN A 372 -28.70 -13.79 30.08
N GLU A 373 -29.09 -14.97 30.58
CA GLU A 373 -30.43 -15.17 31.15
C GLU A 373 -30.63 -14.30 32.38
N LYS A 374 -31.79 -13.65 32.48
CA LYS A 374 -32.19 -12.80 33.61
C LYS A 374 -32.42 -13.57 34.91
N HIS A 375 -32.74 -14.85 34.79
CA HIS A 375 -33.10 -15.71 35.91
C HIS A 375 -32.14 -16.90 36.00
N PRO A 376 -31.94 -17.48 37.19
CA PRO A 376 -31.13 -18.67 37.39
C PRO A 376 -31.57 -19.80 36.43
N PRO A 377 -30.64 -20.50 35.75
CA PRO A 377 -29.22 -20.62 36.07
C PRO A 377 -28.28 -19.55 35.47
N TYR A 378 -28.79 -18.42 34.97
CA TYR A 378 -27.98 -17.34 34.35
C TYR A 378 -27.13 -17.84 33.16
N GLY A 379 -27.69 -18.72 32.33
CA GLY A 379 -27.00 -19.24 31.15
C GLY A 379 -26.57 -18.11 30.22
N THR A 380 -25.37 -18.22 29.65
CA THR A 380 -24.86 -17.27 28.65
C THR A 380 -24.95 -17.87 27.25
N ILE A 381 -25.38 -17.04 26.29
CA ILE A 381 -25.34 -17.37 24.87
C ILE A 381 -24.47 -16.31 24.21
N ASN A 382 -23.31 -16.73 23.71
CA ASN A 382 -22.34 -15.83 23.12
C ASN A 382 -22.45 -15.84 21.59
N ASN A 383 -21.96 -14.78 20.95
CA ASN A 383 -21.78 -14.69 19.49
C ASN A 383 -23.07 -14.88 18.68
N ILE A 384 -24.20 -14.37 19.17
CA ILE A 384 -25.43 -14.34 18.38
C ILE A 384 -25.32 -13.19 17.39
N ALA A 385 -25.29 -13.48 16.09
CA ALA A 385 -25.34 -12.45 15.05
C ALA A 385 -26.69 -11.72 15.10
N PHE A 386 -26.69 -10.53 15.73
CA PHE A 386 -27.81 -9.63 15.88
C PHE A 386 -28.16 -8.90 14.58
N MET A 387 -27.14 -8.52 13.81
CA MET A 387 -27.33 -7.90 12.50
C MET A 387 -26.38 -8.53 11.49
N LYS A 388 -26.92 -8.92 10.34
CA LYS A 388 -26.14 -9.39 9.19
C LYS A 388 -26.13 -8.32 8.12
N GLY A 389 -24.99 -7.67 7.93
CA GLY A 389 -24.74 -6.78 6.80
C GLY A 389 -24.32 -7.62 5.59
N ASN A 390 -25.12 -7.60 4.53
CA ASN A 390 -24.81 -8.31 3.29
C ASN A 390 -23.81 -7.51 2.44
N GLY A 391 -23.03 -8.24 1.63
CA GLY A 391 -22.09 -7.61 0.71
C GLY A 391 -22.81 -6.77 -0.35
N SER A 392 -22.21 -5.66 -0.76
CA SER A 392 -22.84 -4.75 -1.72
C SER A 392 -21.85 -4.07 -2.65
N SER A 393 -22.29 -3.84 -3.88
CA SER A 393 -21.54 -3.07 -4.87
C SER A 393 -22.01 -1.63 -4.89
N ASN A 394 -21.06 -0.71 -4.77
CA ASN A 394 -21.27 0.71 -4.61
C ASN A 394 -20.45 1.48 -5.64
N TYR A 395 -20.87 2.72 -5.92
CA TYR A 395 -20.09 3.63 -6.77
C TYR A 395 -19.20 4.51 -5.91
N VAL A 396 -17.97 4.72 -6.37
CA VAL A 396 -17.00 5.59 -5.72
C VAL A 396 -16.41 6.57 -6.72
N LEU A 397 -16.24 7.80 -6.25
CA LEU A 397 -15.48 8.84 -6.92
C LEU A 397 -14.27 9.17 -6.05
N ARG A 398 -13.10 9.27 -6.68
CA ARG A 398 -11.85 9.53 -6.00
C ARG A 398 -11.12 10.70 -6.65
N THR A 399 -10.63 11.61 -5.84
CA THR A 399 -9.68 12.64 -6.25
C THR A 399 -8.54 12.68 -5.26
N GLY A 400 -7.39 13.20 -5.65
CA GLY A 400 -6.25 13.27 -4.73
C GLY A 400 -5.15 14.18 -5.21
N ILE A 401 -4.27 14.52 -4.29
CA ILE A 401 -3.02 15.22 -4.55
C ILE A 401 -1.85 14.36 -4.09
N SER A 402 -0.73 14.49 -4.78
CA SER A 402 0.48 13.75 -4.45
C SER A 402 1.75 14.52 -4.79
N ALA A 403 2.81 14.19 -4.06
CA ALA A 403 4.17 14.66 -4.33
C ALA A 403 5.08 13.44 -4.44
N THR A 404 5.73 13.29 -5.60
CA THR A 404 6.67 12.20 -5.88
C THR A 404 8.08 12.74 -5.95
N GLY A 405 8.91 12.35 -4.99
CA GLY A 405 10.35 12.52 -5.07
C GLY A 405 10.94 11.38 -5.90
N ILE A 406 11.57 11.69 -7.02
CA ILE A 406 12.30 10.76 -7.87
C ILE A 406 13.64 10.48 -7.22
N VAL A 407 13.76 9.28 -6.70
CA VAL A 407 14.94 8.81 -5.97
C VAL A 407 15.99 8.25 -6.94
N SER A 408 15.53 7.59 -8.01
CA SER A 408 16.34 7.13 -9.13
C SER A 408 15.49 7.11 -10.40
N ARG A 409 16.10 6.88 -11.56
CA ARG A 409 15.38 6.82 -12.84
C ARG A 409 14.15 5.94 -12.74
N ASN A 410 14.19 4.76 -12.14
CA ASN A 410 13.03 3.88 -12.10
C ASN A 410 12.35 3.79 -10.73
N LEU A 411 12.67 4.70 -9.79
CA LEU A 411 12.15 4.67 -8.43
C LEU A 411 11.78 6.07 -7.93
N GLY A 412 10.56 6.20 -7.42
CA GLY A 412 10.08 7.35 -6.69
C GLY A 412 9.51 6.96 -5.32
N ILE A 413 9.46 7.93 -4.43
CA ILE A 413 8.64 7.87 -3.21
C ILE A 413 7.54 8.90 -3.38
N ARG A 414 6.28 8.46 -3.29
CA ARG A 414 5.12 9.34 -3.40
C ARG A 414 4.43 9.46 -2.06
N MET A 415 4.24 10.68 -1.58
CA MET A 415 3.29 10.99 -0.52
C MET A 415 1.97 11.42 -1.17
N PHE A 416 0.85 10.98 -0.62
CA PHE A 416 -0.46 11.30 -1.19
C PHE A 416 -1.52 11.58 -0.13
N VAL A 417 -2.50 12.38 -0.53
CA VAL A 417 -3.77 12.56 0.17
C VAL A 417 -4.88 12.33 -0.85
N ASP A 418 -5.62 11.24 -0.67
CA ASP A 418 -6.77 10.88 -1.50
C ASP A 418 -8.06 11.22 -0.74
N TYR A 419 -9.05 11.73 -1.46
CA TYR A 419 -10.42 11.92 -1.00
C TYR A 419 -11.33 11.00 -1.79
N ASP A 420 -12.07 10.17 -1.06
CA ASP A 420 -13.04 9.23 -1.59
C ASP A 420 -14.45 9.68 -1.21
N TYR A 421 -15.35 9.63 -2.20
CA TYR A 421 -16.78 9.81 -2.05
C TYR A 421 -17.45 8.52 -2.49
N THR A 422 -18.11 7.81 -1.56
CA THR A 422 -18.80 6.55 -1.84
C THR A 422 -20.31 6.69 -1.62
N PHE A 423 -21.08 6.27 -2.62
CA PHE A 423 -22.53 6.11 -2.49
C PHE A 423 -22.81 4.71 -1.92
N LEU A 424 -22.81 4.60 -0.59
CA LEU A 424 -22.95 3.32 0.10
C LEU A 424 -24.42 2.87 0.13
N LYS A 425 -24.64 1.67 -0.38
CA LYS A 425 -25.84 0.86 -0.20
C LYS A 425 -25.47 -0.28 0.73
N ALA A 426 -25.95 -0.30 1.96
CA ALA A 426 -25.67 -1.35 2.92
C ALA A 426 -26.96 -2.15 3.19
N PRO A 427 -27.17 -3.28 2.49
CA PRO A 427 -28.25 -4.20 2.80
C PRO A 427 -27.96 -4.87 4.15
N TYR A 428 -28.96 -4.95 5.02
CA TYR A 428 -28.82 -5.55 6.34
C TYR A 428 -30.09 -6.30 6.75
N GLU A 429 -29.90 -7.35 7.54
CA GLU A 429 -30.95 -8.14 8.17
C GLU A 429 -30.79 -8.04 9.68
N ILE A 430 -31.89 -7.80 10.41
CA ILE A 430 -31.89 -7.75 11.88
C ILE A 430 -32.53 -9.03 12.41
N LEU A 431 -31.97 -9.54 13.50
CA LEU A 431 -32.53 -10.64 14.26
C LEU A 431 -33.93 -10.28 14.78
N THR A 432 -34.93 -11.10 14.47
CA THR A 432 -36.32 -10.90 14.93
C THR A 432 -36.68 -11.80 16.10
N SER A 433 -36.18 -13.04 16.12
CA SER A 433 -36.43 -13.98 17.22
C SER A 433 -35.39 -15.10 17.28
N LEU A 434 -35.34 -15.80 18.41
CA LEU A 434 -34.56 -17.03 18.59
C LEU A 434 -35.54 -18.20 18.65
N ARG A 435 -35.56 -19.05 17.62
CA ARG A 435 -36.40 -20.26 17.58
C ARG A 435 -35.50 -21.47 17.81
N ASP A 436 -35.75 -22.24 18.86
CA ASP A 436 -34.91 -23.39 19.25
C ASP A 436 -33.41 -23.05 19.36
N SER A 437 -33.11 -21.87 19.92
CA SER A 437 -31.74 -21.31 20.03
C SER A 437 -31.05 -21.02 18.70
N GLN A 438 -31.76 -21.07 17.57
CA GLN A 438 -31.28 -20.63 16.25
C GLN A 438 -31.79 -19.21 15.93
N PRO A 439 -30.93 -18.34 15.38
CA PRO A 439 -31.32 -16.97 15.03
C PRO A 439 -32.21 -16.94 13.79
N VAL A 440 -33.38 -16.32 13.92
CA VAL A 440 -34.32 -16.04 12.83
C VAL A 440 -34.22 -14.57 12.46
N TYR A 441 -33.96 -14.29 11.19
CA TYR A 441 -33.79 -12.94 10.67
C TYR A 441 -35.07 -12.45 9.98
N GLY A 442 -35.31 -11.14 10.08
CA GLY A 442 -36.40 -10.48 9.37
C GLY A 442 -36.11 -10.26 7.89
N GLU A 443 -36.97 -9.49 7.21
CA GLU A 443 -36.73 -9.09 5.83
C GLU A 443 -35.45 -8.25 5.69
N SER A 444 -34.81 -8.34 4.52
CA SER A 444 -33.62 -7.54 4.22
C SER A 444 -33.98 -6.08 4.01
N HIS A 445 -33.38 -5.20 4.79
CA HIS A 445 -33.52 -3.75 4.69
C HIS A 445 -32.33 -3.15 3.94
N LEU A 446 -32.53 -2.00 3.30
CA LEU A 446 -31.46 -1.30 2.56
C LEU A 446 -31.19 0.07 3.17
N SER A 447 -30.01 0.24 3.76
CA SER A 447 -29.54 1.54 4.22
C SER A 447 -28.75 2.26 3.10
N LYS A 448 -29.01 3.55 2.88
CA LYS A 448 -28.31 4.35 1.87
C LYS A 448 -27.61 5.51 2.56
N HIS A 449 -26.28 5.56 2.42
CA HIS A 449 -25.44 6.55 3.05
C HIS A 449 -24.45 7.16 2.06
N LYS A 450 -24.10 8.42 2.29
CA LYS A 450 -22.99 9.09 1.60
C LYS A 450 -21.81 9.08 2.55
N ILE A 451 -20.77 8.34 2.20
CA ILE A 451 -19.57 8.20 3.02
C ILE A 451 -18.42 8.91 2.32
N HIS A 452 -17.67 9.68 3.11
CA HIS A 452 -16.52 10.40 2.64
C HIS A 452 -15.34 10.10 3.54
N TYR A 453 -14.17 9.86 2.95
CA TYR A 453 -12.97 9.63 3.73
C TYR A 453 -11.74 10.21 3.07
N PHE A 454 -10.81 10.64 3.91
CA PHE A 454 -9.49 11.11 3.49
C PHE A 454 -8.46 10.04 3.79
N THR A 455 -7.74 9.57 2.79
CA THR A 455 -6.62 8.65 2.96
C THR A 455 -5.31 9.42 2.84
N ILE A 456 -4.53 9.42 3.92
CA ILE A 456 -3.17 9.94 3.92
C ILE A 456 -2.23 8.75 3.84
N GLY A 457 -1.27 8.78 2.93
CA GLY A 457 -0.38 7.65 2.76
C GLY A 457 0.92 7.94 2.04
N ALA A 458 1.71 6.88 1.94
CA ALA A 458 2.98 6.85 1.24
C ALA A 458 3.02 5.65 0.29
N THR A 459 3.76 5.79 -0.81
CA THR A 459 3.96 4.72 -1.79
C THR A 459 5.41 4.62 -2.19
N VAL A 460 5.81 3.40 -2.51
CA VAL A 460 7.02 3.14 -3.30
C VAL A 460 6.58 3.01 -4.75
N THR A 461 7.08 3.91 -5.60
CA THR A 461 6.68 4.05 -7.00
C THR A 461 7.77 3.52 -7.91
N ALA A 462 7.51 2.43 -8.65
CA ALA A 462 8.33 2.06 -9.79
C ALA A 462 7.95 2.97 -10.97
N LEU A 463 8.93 3.70 -11.51
CA LEU A 463 8.75 4.63 -12.63
C LEU A 463 9.24 4.01 -13.94
N PHE A 464 8.51 4.26 -15.01
CA PHE A 464 8.79 3.87 -16.38
C PHE A 464 8.69 5.13 -17.24
N TRP A 465 9.71 5.40 -18.07
CA TRP A 465 9.85 6.64 -18.83
C TRP A 465 9.64 6.49 -20.32
#